data_AF-A0A7J4I4F1-F1
#
_entry.id   AF-A0A7J4I4F1-F1
#
_cell.length_a   1.000
_cell.length_b   1.000
_cell.length_c   1.000
_cell.angle_alpha   90.00
_cell.angle_beta   90.00
_cell.angle_gamma   90.00
#
_symmetry.space_group_name_H-M   'P 1'
#
loop_
_entity.id
_entity.type
_entity.pdbx_description
1 polymer ?
#
loop_
_entity_poly.entity_id
_entity_poly.type
_entity_poly.pdbx_seq_one_letter_code
_entity_poly.pdbx_strand_id
1 'polypeptide(L)'
;MPKFNRAKPAESDILQKLEARLRKLSDANLSESRRYCHDHVDARNFPEWLDYAKTTLHDSDAIRNALYYGFQPLYDSMISGSIPPESRSSALKVLDRLVEAGVKFLTGYYMGEPDPALFREALNHIQDDIRALGRDVRYTTKFRNVDYNGIYPPGIQSFLQQISEHSLDGKGFVPDYIVGCACGSSEVVMPLSGFFETDLGFLRRSWRRGDDDVRMVEEQEPFIKSCSNGKIVLCVEDYVCTGRSLQRVMNKVRGYGASSIKGASVNGPNGPDYLKSEIDGRKFHLYRLK
;
A
#
# COMPACT_ATOMS: atom_id res chain seq x y z
N MET A 1 -12.00 3.45 7.92
CA MET A 1 -11.38 2.14 7.65
C MET A 1 -12.30 1.04 8.14
N PRO A 2 -12.40 -0.10 7.42
CA PRO A 2 -13.02 -1.29 7.99
C PRO A 2 -12.32 -1.57 9.32
N LYS A 3 -13.09 -1.55 10.42
CA LYS A 3 -12.58 -1.98 11.71
C LYS A 3 -12.44 -3.50 11.62
N PHE A 4 -11.25 -4.01 11.30
CA PHE A 4 -10.94 -5.38 11.66
C PHE A 4 -10.69 -5.40 13.17
N ASN A 5 -11.77 -5.21 13.94
CA ASN A 5 -11.76 -5.42 15.38
C ASN A 5 -11.76 -6.94 15.65
N ARG A 6 -10.83 -7.64 15.02
CA ARG A 6 -10.60 -9.06 15.21
C ARG A 6 -9.70 -9.17 16.42
N ALA A 7 -10.07 -10.00 17.39
CA ALA A 7 -9.11 -10.45 18.39
C ALA A 7 -7.88 -10.96 17.63
N LYS A 8 -6.68 -10.47 17.99
CA LYS A 8 -5.44 -10.91 17.36
C LYS A 8 -5.41 -12.45 17.47
N PRO A 9 -5.33 -13.19 16.36
CA PRO A 9 -5.15 -14.64 16.44
C PRO A 9 -3.90 -14.95 17.26
N ALA A 10 -3.84 -16.14 17.85
CA ALA A 10 -2.61 -16.58 18.49
C ALA A 10 -1.45 -16.48 17.46
N GLU A 11 -0.27 -16.05 17.91
CA GLU A 11 0.89 -15.88 17.03
C GLU A 11 1.19 -17.17 16.24
N SER A 12 0.96 -18.34 16.85
CA SER A 12 1.03 -19.65 16.20
C SER A 12 0.14 -19.79 14.96
N ASP A 13 -1.09 -19.25 15.01
CA ASP A 13 -2.07 -19.37 13.93
C ASP A 13 -1.69 -18.45 12.77
N ILE A 14 -1.14 -17.27 13.07
CA ILE A 14 -0.64 -16.33 12.05
C ILE A 14 0.55 -16.96 11.33
N LEU A 15 1.50 -17.57 12.07
CA LEU A 15 2.68 -18.20 11.48
C LEU A 15 2.32 -19.39 10.59
N GLN A 16 1.38 -20.25 11.01
CA GLN A 16 0.91 -21.37 10.16
C GLN A 16 0.26 -20.88 8.86
N LYS A 17 -0.60 -19.86 8.94
CA LYS A 17 -1.21 -19.28 7.73
C LYS A 17 -0.18 -18.59 6.85
N LEU A 18 0.79 -17.90 7.45
CA LEU A 18 1.89 -17.24 6.74
C LEU A 18 2.74 -18.27 5.98
N GLU A 19 3.04 -19.41 6.59
CA GLU A 19 3.76 -20.51 5.93
C GLU A 19 2.98 -21.06 4.72
N ALA A 20 1.67 -21.29 4.86
CA ALA A 20 0.84 -21.74 3.75
C ALA A 20 0.79 -20.72 2.60
N ARG A 21 0.70 -19.42 2.92
CA ARG A 21 0.71 -18.35 1.91
C ARG A 21 2.08 -18.18 1.26
N LEU A 22 3.16 -18.36 2.01
CA LEU A 22 4.53 -18.31 1.50
C LEU A 22 4.76 -19.40 0.44
N ARG A 23 4.28 -20.63 0.69
CA ARG A 23 4.34 -21.71 -0.31
C ARG A 23 3.66 -21.31 -1.61
N LYS A 24 2.42 -20.81 -1.53
CA LYS A 24 1.68 -20.31 -2.70
C LYS A 24 2.40 -19.15 -3.41
N LEU A 25 2.97 -18.22 -2.65
CA LEU A 25 3.74 -17.10 -3.18
C LEU A 25 4.96 -17.58 -3.97
N SER A 26 5.68 -18.58 -3.46
CA SER A 26 6.82 -19.20 -4.14
C SER A 26 6.40 -19.97 -5.39
N ASP A 27 5.27 -20.68 -5.36
CA ASP A 27 4.76 -21.48 -6.48
C ASP A 27 4.22 -20.60 -7.62
N ALA A 28 3.68 -19.41 -7.30
CA ALA A 28 3.04 -18.52 -8.26
C ALA A 28 3.96 -17.96 -9.35
N ASN A 29 5.27 -17.88 -9.07
CA ASN A 29 6.36 -17.46 -9.95
C ASN A 29 5.93 -16.48 -11.08
N LEU A 30 5.66 -15.21 -10.73
CA LEU A 30 5.18 -14.23 -11.70
C LEU A 30 6.25 -14.01 -12.78
N SER A 31 5.87 -14.16 -14.04
CA SER A 31 6.81 -14.09 -15.16
C SER A 31 7.46 -12.71 -15.29
N GLU A 32 8.73 -12.70 -15.73
CA GLU A 32 9.46 -11.47 -16.04
C GLU A 32 8.81 -10.65 -17.17
N SER A 33 7.94 -11.26 -17.99
CA SER A 33 7.18 -10.55 -19.02
C SER A 33 6.15 -9.56 -18.46
N ARG A 34 5.78 -9.65 -17.18
CA ARG A 34 4.89 -8.69 -16.49
C ARG A 34 5.60 -7.42 -16.02
N ARG A 35 6.80 -7.14 -16.53
CA ARG A 35 7.57 -5.94 -16.19
C ARG A 35 6.94 -4.65 -16.72
N TYR A 36 6.07 -4.68 -17.73
CA TYR A 36 5.45 -3.46 -18.24
C TYR A 36 3.96 -3.66 -18.51
N CYS A 37 3.13 -2.92 -17.78
CA CYS A 37 1.76 -2.68 -18.19
C CYS A 37 1.71 -1.29 -18.85
N HIS A 38 1.48 -1.26 -20.16
CA HIS A 38 1.41 -0.02 -20.95
C HIS A 38 0.10 0.76 -20.75
N ASP A 39 -0.83 0.24 -19.95
CA ASP A 39 -2.13 0.86 -19.72
C ASP A 39 -1.99 2.03 -18.75
N HIS A 40 -1.64 3.19 -19.30
CA HIS A 40 -1.87 4.45 -18.62
C HIS A 40 -3.37 4.69 -18.54
N VAL A 41 -3.87 4.95 -17.34
CA VAL A 41 -5.28 5.26 -17.12
C VAL A 41 -5.53 6.70 -17.52
N ASP A 42 -6.09 6.92 -18.71
CA ASP A 42 -6.51 8.24 -19.21
C ASP A 42 -7.88 8.64 -18.62
N ALA A 43 -7.95 8.71 -17.29
CA ALA A 43 -9.11 9.22 -16.57
C ALA A 43 -8.85 10.65 -16.10
N ARG A 44 -9.83 11.54 -16.28
CA ARG A 44 -9.75 12.96 -15.86
C ARG A 44 -10.52 13.25 -14.58
N ASN A 45 -11.35 12.32 -14.12
CA ASN A 45 -12.15 12.39 -12.91
C ASN A 45 -12.48 10.99 -12.37
N PHE A 46 -13.01 10.90 -11.15
CA PHE A 46 -13.37 9.61 -10.53
C PHE A 46 -14.46 8.83 -11.28
N PRO A 47 -15.52 9.46 -11.83
CA PRO A 47 -16.47 8.76 -12.71
C PRO A 47 -15.81 8.10 -13.94
N GLU A 48 -14.93 8.82 -14.64
CA GLU A 48 -14.19 8.25 -15.79
C GLU A 48 -13.25 7.11 -15.36
N TRP A 49 -12.60 7.22 -14.20
CA TRP A 49 -11.82 6.13 -13.64
C TRP A 49 -12.68 4.88 -13.37
N LEU A 50 -13.90 5.06 -12.85
CA LEU A 50 -14.81 3.94 -12.60
C LEU A 50 -15.24 3.25 -13.90
N ASP A 51 -15.51 4.03 -14.95
CA ASP A 51 -15.85 3.48 -16.27
C ASP A 51 -14.66 2.69 -16.83
N TYR A 52 -13.43 3.23 -16.76
CA TYR A 52 -12.22 2.50 -17.09
C TYR A 52 -12.09 1.20 -16.27
N ALA A 53 -12.19 1.27 -14.95
CA ALA A 53 -12.04 0.12 -14.05
C ALA A 53 -13.03 -1.02 -14.33
N LYS A 54 -14.23 -0.71 -14.84
CA LYS A 54 -15.22 -1.71 -15.26
C LYS A 54 -14.84 -2.40 -16.57
N THR A 55 -14.15 -1.71 -17.48
CA THR A 55 -13.69 -2.30 -18.75
C THR A 55 -12.52 -3.26 -18.57
N THR A 56 -11.71 -3.10 -17.52
CA THR A 56 -10.50 -3.89 -17.28
C THR A 56 -10.71 -5.17 -16.46
N LEU A 57 -11.96 -5.51 -16.09
CA LEU A 57 -12.30 -6.63 -15.21
C LEU A 57 -11.88 -8.04 -15.70
N HIS A 58 -11.34 -8.15 -16.92
CA HIS A 58 -10.88 -9.40 -17.52
C HIS A 58 -9.35 -9.55 -17.48
N ASP A 59 -8.61 -8.51 -17.10
CA ASP A 59 -7.15 -8.51 -17.04
C ASP A 59 -6.67 -8.16 -15.63
N SER A 60 -5.95 -9.10 -15.01
CA SER A 60 -5.44 -8.95 -13.64
C SER A 60 -4.39 -7.85 -13.50
N ASP A 61 -3.57 -7.62 -14.52
CA ASP A 61 -2.58 -6.54 -14.53
C ASP A 61 -3.28 -5.18 -14.67
N ALA A 62 -4.32 -5.10 -15.49
CA ALA A 62 -5.12 -3.89 -15.64
C ALA A 62 -5.95 -3.58 -14.38
N ILE A 63 -6.44 -4.58 -13.64
CA ILE A 63 -7.09 -4.38 -12.33
C ILE A 63 -6.11 -3.82 -11.29
N ARG A 64 -4.88 -4.35 -11.22
CA ARG A 64 -3.81 -3.83 -10.35
C ARG A 64 -3.57 -2.33 -10.61
N ASN A 65 -3.52 -1.95 -11.90
CA ASN A 65 -3.42 -0.55 -12.29
C ASN A 65 -4.64 0.26 -11.85
N ALA A 66 -5.85 -0.23 -12.13
CA ALA A 66 -7.09 0.45 -11.77
C ALA A 66 -7.19 0.69 -10.26
N LEU A 67 -6.80 -0.27 -9.42
CA LEU A 67 -6.74 -0.11 -7.97
C LEU A 67 -5.80 1.03 -7.55
N TYR A 68 -4.59 1.08 -8.13
CA TYR A 68 -3.65 2.16 -7.85
C TYR A 68 -4.23 3.53 -8.24
N TYR A 69 -4.75 3.65 -9.46
CA TYR A 69 -5.29 4.91 -9.99
C TYR A 69 -6.63 5.30 -9.36
N GLY A 70 -7.31 4.38 -8.67
CA GLY A 70 -8.45 4.73 -7.81
C GLY A 70 -7.98 5.25 -6.45
N PHE A 71 -7.07 4.52 -5.82
CA PHE A 71 -6.59 4.81 -4.47
C PHE A 71 -5.77 6.09 -4.41
N GLN A 72 -4.72 6.22 -5.23
CA GLN A 72 -3.73 7.28 -5.08
C GLN A 72 -4.32 8.69 -5.30
N PRO A 73 -5.10 8.96 -6.38
CA PRO A 73 -5.70 10.27 -6.59
C PRO A 73 -6.74 10.62 -5.51
N LEU A 74 -7.50 9.63 -5.01
CA LEU A 74 -8.48 9.85 -3.95
C LEU A 74 -7.80 10.19 -2.63
N TYR A 75 -6.79 9.43 -2.26
CA TYR A 75 -5.99 9.69 -1.06
C TYR A 75 -5.37 11.09 -1.11
N ASP A 76 -4.80 11.46 -2.26
CA ASP A 76 -4.22 12.79 -2.50
C ASP A 76 -5.22 13.92 -2.37
N SER A 77 -6.43 13.72 -2.88
CA SER A 77 -7.51 14.70 -2.79
C SER A 77 -7.96 14.90 -1.34
N MET A 78 -8.07 13.81 -0.58
CA MET A 78 -8.46 13.83 0.83
C MET A 78 -7.43 14.60 1.69
N ILE A 79 -6.13 14.34 1.53
CA ILE A 79 -5.07 14.98 2.32
C ILE A 79 -4.74 16.41 1.90
N SER A 80 -5.12 16.81 0.68
CA SER A 80 -4.93 18.19 0.19
C SER A 80 -6.11 19.10 0.54
N GLY A 81 -7.20 18.54 1.06
CA GLY A 81 -8.42 19.28 1.38
C GLY A 81 -9.22 19.67 0.14
N SER A 82 -8.98 19.03 -1.02
CA SER A 82 -9.69 19.35 -2.27
C SER A 82 -11.06 18.70 -2.38
N ILE A 83 -11.45 17.85 -1.41
CA ILE A 83 -12.78 17.25 -1.34
C ILE A 83 -13.68 18.13 -0.47
N PRO A 84 -14.83 18.62 -1.00
CA PRO A 84 -15.78 19.41 -0.23
C PRO A 84 -16.25 18.68 1.05
N PRO A 85 -16.47 19.40 2.17
CA PRO A 85 -16.86 18.79 3.45
C PRO A 85 -18.03 17.81 3.35
N GLU A 86 -19.06 18.14 2.58
CA GLU A 86 -20.25 17.33 2.33
C GLU A 86 -19.96 16.01 1.63
N SER A 87 -18.88 15.95 0.83
CA SER A 87 -18.46 14.77 0.06
C SER A 87 -17.40 13.92 0.78
N ARG A 88 -16.83 14.40 1.88
CA ARG A 88 -15.73 13.71 2.60
C ARG A 88 -16.15 12.34 3.13
N SER A 89 -17.38 12.19 3.61
CA SER A 89 -17.84 10.88 4.11
C SER A 89 -17.91 9.83 3.00
N SER A 90 -18.41 10.18 1.82
CA SER A 90 -18.44 9.27 0.67
C SER A 90 -17.03 8.99 0.16
N ALA A 91 -16.16 9.99 0.08
CA ALA A 91 -14.76 9.79 -0.29
C ALA A 91 -14.04 8.82 0.66
N LEU A 92 -14.26 8.94 1.97
CA LEU A 92 -13.69 8.02 2.95
C LEU A 92 -14.21 6.59 2.77
N LYS A 93 -15.51 6.41 2.52
CA LYS A 93 -16.09 5.08 2.23
C LYS A 93 -15.48 4.46 0.98
N VAL A 94 -15.35 5.23 -0.09
CA VAL A 94 -14.71 4.77 -1.33
C VAL A 94 -13.26 4.36 -1.05
N LEU A 95 -12.49 5.19 -0.36
CA LEU A 95 -11.10 4.91 -0.01
C LEU A 95 -10.98 3.62 0.79
N ASP A 96 -11.81 3.44 1.82
CA ASP A 96 -11.85 2.25 2.66
C ASP A 96 -12.16 0.97 1.85
N ARG A 97 -13.11 1.05 0.91
CA ARG A 97 -13.47 -0.07 0.03
C ARG A 97 -12.40 -0.40 -0.99
N LEU A 98 -11.71 0.60 -1.52
CA LEU A 98 -10.55 0.39 -2.39
C LEU A 98 -9.40 -0.27 -1.66
N VAL A 99 -9.15 0.11 -0.40
CA VAL A 99 -8.15 -0.57 0.45
C VAL A 99 -8.56 -2.01 0.71
N GLU A 100 -9.81 -2.27 1.09
CA GLU A 100 -10.31 -3.63 1.32
C GLU A 100 -10.19 -4.51 0.07
N ALA A 101 -10.61 -3.98 -1.09
CA ALA A 101 -10.49 -4.67 -2.37
C ALA A 101 -9.02 -4.90 -2.74
N GLY A 102 -8.17 -3.91 -2.55
CA GLY A 102 -6.75 -3.99 -2.83
C GLY A 102 -6.04 -5.03 -1.98
N VAL A 103 -6.35 -5.12 -0.68
CA VAL A 103 -5.82 -6.18 0.19
C VAL A 103 -6.18 -7.56 -0.37
N LYS A 104 -7.47 -7.82 -0.62
CA LYS A 104 -7.90 -9.16 -1.06
C LYS A 104 -7.38 -9.51 -2.47
N PHE A 105 -7.58 -8.60 -3.43
CA PHE A 105 -7.21 -8.82 -4.82
C PHE A 105 -5.69 -8.93 -4.99
N LEU A 106 -4.92 -7.98 -4.44
CA LEU A 106 -3.47 -7.98 -4.63
C LEU A 106 -2.80 -9.16 -3.90
N THR A 107 -3.28 -9.56 -2.72
CA THR A 107 -2.78 -10.79 -2.08
C THR A 107 -2.98 -12.00 -2.99
N GLY A 108 -4.18 -12.20 -3.54
CA GLY A 108 -4.45 -13.28 -4.50
C GLY A 108 -3.59 -13.17 -5.76
N TYR A 109 -3.46 -11.97 -6.33
CA TYR A 109 -2.63 -11.69 -7.50
C TYR A 109 -1.18 -12.12 -7.29
N TYR A 110 -0.54 -11.70 -6.19
CA TYR A 110 0.86 -12.08 -5.91
C TYR A 110 1.02 -13.55 -5.56
N MET A 111 -0.05 -14.21 -5.09
CA MET A 111 -0.10 -15.66 -4.85
C MET A 111 -0.47 -16.48 -6.10
N GLY A 112 -0.59 -15.85 -7.28
CA GLY A 112 -0.93 -16.55 -8.52
C GLY A 112 -2.40 -16.95 -8.65
N GLU A 113 -3.25 -16.50 -7.73
CA GLU A 113 -4.69 -16.78 -7.65
C GLU A 113 -5.51 -15.48 -7.62
N PRO A 114 -5.38 -14.58 -8.62
CA PRO A 114 -6.19 -13.36 -8.65
C PRO A 114 -7.68 -13.69 -8.78
N ASP A 115 -8.52 -12.97 -8.04
CA ASP A 115 -9.98 -13.08 -8.14
C ASP A 115 -10.61 -11.74 -8.59
N PRO A 116 -10.84 -11.56 -9.91
CA PRO A 116 -11.48 -10.35 -10.44
C PRO A 116 -12.90 -10.10 -9.89
N ALA A 117 -13.60 -11.11 -9.36
CA ALA A 117 -14.94 -10.93 -8.82
C ALA A 117 -14.92 -10.03 -7.57
N LEU A 118 -13.87 -10.13 -6.74
CA LEU A 118 -13.70 -9.27 -5.56
C LEU A 118 -13.56 -7.79 -5.93
N PHE A 119 -12.83 -7.50 -7.01
CA PHE A 119 -12.71 -6.13 -7.50
C PHE A 119 -14.03 -5.63 -8.11
N ARG A 120 -14.71 -6.47 -8.90
CA ARG A 120 -16.03 -6.16 -9.45
C ARG A 120 -17.06 -5.84 -8.36
N GLU A 121 -17.11 -6.64 -7.31
CA GLU A 121 -17.99 -6.42 -6.16
C GLU A 121 -17.68 -5.07 -5.50
N ALA A 122 -16.40 -4.76 -5.29
CA ALA A 122 -15.99 -3.48 -4.73
C ALA A 122 -16.43 -2.30 -5.62
N LEU A 123 -16.26 -2.39 -6.95
CA LEU A 123 -16.73 -1.34 -7.88
C LEU A 123 -18.24 -1.12 -7.80
N ASN A 124 -19.02 -2.20 -7.67
CA ASN A 124 -20.47 -2.10 -7.50
C ASN A 124 -20.83 -1.36 -6.20
N HIS A 125 -20.13 -1.65 -5.10
CA HIS A 125 -20.39 -1.01 -3.80
C HIS A 125 -20.01 0.46 -3.74
N ILE A 126 -19.02 0.90 -4.52
CA ILE A 126 -18.56 2.30 -4.51
C ILE A 126 -19.15 3.16 -5.63
N GLN A 127 -19.89 2.57 -6.58
CA GLN A 127 -20.34 3.28 -7.78
C GLN A 127 -21.11 4.56 -7.47
N ASP A 128 -22.08 4.48 -6.56
CA ASP A 128 -22.95 5.63 -6.26
C ASP A 128 -22.19 6.70 -5.48
N ASP A 129 -21.31 6.30 -4.56
CA ASP A 129 -20.42 7.22 -3.83
C ASP A 129 -19.44 7.92 -4.80
N ILE A 130 -18.84 7.19 -5.75
CA ILE A 130 -17.95 7.76 -6.79
C ILE A 130 -18.70 8.77 -7.66
N ARG A 131 -19.93 8.45 -8.07
CA ARG A 131 -20.76 9.37 -8.86
C ARG A 131 -21.12 10.63 -8.06
N ALA A 132 -21.37 10.48 -6.76
CA ALA A 132 -21.65 11.59 -5.86
C ALA A 132 -20.44 12.51 -5.61
N LEU A 133 -19.20 12.00 -5.69
CA LEU A 133 -18.00 12.86 -5.69
C LEU A 133 -17.99 13.85 -6.87
N GLY A 134 -18.73 13.55 -7.95
CA GLY A 134 -18.89 14.44 -9.08
C GLY A 134 -17.62 14.64 -9.90
N ARG A 135 -17.66 15.63 -10.80
CA ARG A 135 -16.54 15.98 -11.69
C ARG A 135 -15.63 17.07 -11.12
N ASP A 136 -16.07 17.74 -10.06
CA ASP A 136 -15.40 18.91 -9.49
C ASP A 136 -14.29 18.55 -8.48
N VAL A 137 -14.26 17.30 -8.02
CA VAL A 137 -13.13 16.82 -7.20
C VAL A 137 -11.92 16.62 -8.09
N ARG A 138 -10.83 17.31 -7.75
CA ARG A 138 -9.55 17.24 -8.46
C ARG A 138 -9.03 15.80 -8.54
N TYR A 139 -9.02 15.22 -9.73
CA TYR A 139 -8.34 13.95 -9.99
C TYR A 139 -6.97 14.24 -10.60
N THR A 140 -5.89 13.86 -9.91
CA THR A 140 -4.53 14.04 -10.41
C THR A 140 -3.86 12.69 -10.50
N THR A 141 -3.68 12.21 -11.73
CA THR A 141 -2.85 11.03 -12.00
C THR A 141 -1.40 11.35 -11.68
N LYS A 142 -0.70 10.35 -11.18
CA LYS A 142 0.73 10.38 -10.94
C LYS A 142 1.34 9.19 -11.64
N PHE A 143 2.51 9.39 -12.23
CA PHE A 143 3.30 8.27 -12.70
C PHE A 143 3.53 7.31 -11.54
N ARG A 144 3.20 6.05 -11.79
CA ARG A 144 3.42 4.98 -10.82
C ARG A 144 4.90 4.75 -10.67
N ASN A 145 5.39 4.72 -9.44
CA ASN A 145 6.75 4.25 -9.17
C ASN A 145 6.90 2.76 -9.56
N VAL A 146 5.81 2.00 -9.40
CA VAL A 146 5.68 0.67 -9.98
C VAL A 146 5.58 0.79 -11.50
N ASP A 147 6.36 0.00 -12.22
CA ASP A 147 6.60 0.01 -13.67
C ASP A 147 7.62 1.08 -14.16
N TYR A 148 7.82 2.21 -13.47
CA TYR A 148 8.76 3.27 -13.91
C TYR A 148 10.06 3.39 -13.11
N ASN A 149 10.06 3.19 -11.79
CA ASN A 149 11.27 3.29 -10.95
C ASN A 149 11.98 1.93 -10.78
N GLY A 150 11.86 1.05 -11.77
CA GLY A 150 12.43 -0.30 -11.73
C GLY A 150 11.81 -1.19 -10.65
N ILE A 151 10.59 -0.86 -10.18
CA ILE A 151 9.79 -1.71 -9.29
C ILE A 151 8.74 -2.38 -10.14
N TYR A 152 8.75 -3.71 -10.20
CA TYR A 152 7.85 -4.51 -11.03
C TYR A 152 7.15 -5.57 -10.18
N PRO A 153 6.06 -6.19 -10.66
CA PRO A 153 5.37 -7.24 -9.91
C PRO A 153 6.29 -8.35 -9.37
N PRO A 154 7.29 -8.87 -10.12
CA PRO A 154 8.24 -9.85 -9.57
C PRO A 154 9.10 -9.30 -8.41
N GLY A 155 9.44 -8.00 -8.44
CA GLY A 155 10.16 -7.36 -7.35
C GLY A 155 9.32 -7.24 -6.08
N ILE A 156 8.03 -6.90 -6.23
CA ILE A 156 7.09 -6.87 -5.10
C ILE A 156 6.88 -8.29 -4.56
N GLN A 157 6.73 -9.30 -5.43
CA GLN A 157 6.64 -10.71 -5.03
C GLN A 157 7.87 -11.15 -4.22
N SER A 158 9.07 -10.85 -4.70
CA SER A 158 10.33 -11.17 -3.99
C SER A 158 10.42 -10.47 -2.64
N PHE A 159 10.01 -9.20 -2.55
CA PHE A 159 9.95 -8.48 -1.28
C PHE A 159 9.00 -9.16 -0.29
N LEU A 160 7.79 -9.51 -0.73
CA LEU A 160 6.79 -10.21 0.08
C LEU A 160 7.31 -11.57 0.56
N GLN A 161 8.06 -12.28 -0.27
CA GLN A 161 8.68 -13.56 0.07
C GLN A 161 9.73 -13.39 1.17
N GLN A 162 10.72 -12.52 0.94
CA GLN A 162 11.84 -12.32 1.87
C GLN A 162 11.37 -11.83 3.25
N ILE A 163 10.39 -10.93 3.30
CA ILE A 163 9.87 -10.45 4.58
C ILE A 163 9.08 -11.53 5.34
N SER A 164 8.36 -12.39 4.62
CA SER A 164 7.63 -13.51 5.19
C SER A 164 8.58 -14.60 5.72
N GLU A 165 9.61 -14.97 4.95
CA GLU A 165 10.67 -15.91 5.35
C GLU A 165 11.39 -15.42 6.62
N HIS A 166 11.82 -14.16 6.65
CA HIS A 166 12.42 -13.57 7.85
C HIS A 166 11.51 -13.70 9.07
N SER A 167 10.20 -13.50 8.89
CA SER A 167 9.22 -13.57 9.98
C SER A 167 9.06 -14.99 10.52
N LEU A 168 9.09 -16.01 9.66
CA LEU A 168 8.95 -17.43 10.03
C LEU A 168 10.22 -18.00 10.71
N ASP A 169 11.40 -17.55 10.31
CA ASP A 169 12.68 -18.06 10.84
C ASP A 169 12.97 -17.70 12.31
N GLY A 170 12.05 -17.02 13.00
CA GLY A 170 12.25 -16.50 14.37
C GLY A 170 13.32 -15.42 14.47
N LYS A 171 13.98 -15.08 13.36
CA LYS A 171 14.97 -13.99 13.21
C LYS A 171 14.33 -12.65 12.86
N GLY A 172 13.09 -12.69 12.36
CA GLY A 172 12.32 -11.52 11.93
C GLY A 172 11.29 -11.06 12.95
N PHE A 173 10.21 -10.45 12.46
CA PHE A 173 9.15 -9.89 13.29
C PHE A 173 7.83 -10.02 12.55
N VAL A 174 6.76 -10.33 13.28
CA VAL A 174 5.40 -10.24 12.76
C VAL A 174 4.87 -8.85 13.12
N PRO A 175 4.56 -7.98 12.15
CA PRO A 175 4.00 -6.66 12.46
C PRO A 175 2.62 -6.82 13.11
N ASP A 176 2.33 -5.99 14.10
CA ASP A 176 0.98 -5.80 14.65
C ASP A 176 0.17 -4.81 13.81
N TYR A 177 0.86 -3.93 13.07
CA TYR A 177 0.28 -2.90 12.22
C TYR A 177 1.24 -2.54 11.08
N ILE A 178 0.71 -2.25 9.91
CA ILE A 178 1.47 -1.83 8.73
C ILE A 178 1.15 -0.38 8.40
N VAL A 179 2.14 0.40 8.01
CA VAL A 179 1.99 1.77 7.54
C VAL A 179 2.63 1.88 6.16
N GLY A 180 1.82 2.14 5.13
CA GLY A 180 2.30 2.53 3.81
C GLY A 180 2.68 4.00 3.76
N CYS A 181 3.88 4.30 3.29
CA CYS A 181 4.32 5.66 3.00
C CYS A 181 3.72 6.11 1.65
N ALA A 182 2.43 6.48 1.64
CA ALA A 182 1.56 6.56 0.46
C ALA A 182 2.23 7.09 -0.82
N CYS A 183 2.13 6.30 -1.90
CA CYS A 183 2.54 6.50 -3.29
C CYS A 183 2.46 5.09 -3.92
N GLY A 184 3.46 4.62 -4.68
CA GLY A 184 3.52 3.21 -5.12
C GLY A 184 3.59 2.20 -3.98
N SER A 185 3.83 2.62 -2.73
CA SER A 185 3.77 1.74 -1.56
C SER A 185 2.39 1.11 -1.33
N SER A 186 1.29 1.68 -1.85
CA SER A 186 -0.05 1.08 -1.72
C SER A 186 -0.13 -0.31 -2.32
N GLU A 187 0.53 -0.53 -3.46
CA GLU A 187 0.59 -1.81 -4.14
C GLU A 187 1.45 -2.85 -3.41
N VAL A 188 2.30 -2.39 -2.50
CA VAL A 188 3.18 -3.23 -1.67
C VAL A 188 2.49 -3.57 -0.35
N VAL A 189 1.90 -2.58 0.33
CA VAL A 189 1.37 -2.78 1.69
C VAL A 189 0.00 -3.44 1.73
N MET A 190 -0.83 -3.26 0.71
CA MET A 190 -2.12 -3.93 0.63
C MET A 190 -1.97 -5.46 0.58
N PRO A 191 -1.17 -6.05 -0.32
CA PRO A 191 -0.96 -7.49 -0.30
C PRO A 191 -0.25 -7.95 0.98
N LEU A 192 0.74 -7.19 1.49
CA LEU A 192 1.44 -7.48 2.73
C LEU A 192 0.49 -7.59 3.93
N SER A 193 -0.47 -6.69 4.05
CA SER A 193 -1.54 -6.76 5.05
C SER A 193 -2.34 -8.06 4.96
N GLY A 194 -2.68 -8.52 3.75
CA GLY A 194 -3.36 -9.79 3.55
C GLY A 194 -2.49 -11.01 3.90
N PHE A 195 -1.17 -10.95 3.64
CA PHE A 195 -0.24 -12.02 4.05
C PHE A 195 -0.15 -12.17 5.57
N PHE A 196 -0.04 -11.06 6.29
CA PHE A 196 0.10 -11.02 7.74
C PHE A 196 -1.23 -10.95 8.51
N GLU A 197 -2.38 -10.91 7.82
CA GLU A 197 -3.70 -10.65 8.42
C GLU A 197 -3.70 -9.45 9.38
N THR A 198 -2.99 -8.40 9.01
CA THR A 198 -2.67 -7.26 9.88
C THR A 198 -3.25 -5.98 9.32
N ASP A 199 -3.81 -5.13 10.18
CA ASP A 199 -4.34 -3.83 9.77
C ASP A 199 -3.27 -2.95 9.14
N LEU A 200 -3.71 -2.06 8.24
CA LEU A 200 -2.83 -1.13 7.56
C LEU A 200 -3.33 0.31 7.63
N GLY A 201 -2.39 1.25 7.61
CA GLY A 201 -2.61 2.69 7.51
C GLY A 201 -1.79 3.32 6.40
N PHE A 202 -2.12 4.54 6.04
CA PHE A 202 -1.34 5.31 5.07
C PHE A 202 -0.92 6.65 5.67
N LEU A 203 0.33 7.01 5.46
CA LEU A 203 0.91 8.29 5.84
C LEU A 203 1.77 8.76 4.68
N ARG A 204 1.81 10.06 4.40
CA ARG A 204 2.54 10.61 3.25
C ARG A 204 3.37 11.79 3.66
N ARG A 205 4.60 11.90 3.15
CA ARG A 205 5.33 13.18 3.27
C ARG A 205 4.78 14.20 2.27
N SER A 206 4.78 15.47 2.66
CA SER A 206 4.45 16.56 1.75
C SER A 206 5.36 16.62 0.53
N TRP A 207 4.80 17.15 -0.55
CA TRP A 207 5.40 17.25 -1.89
C TRP A 207 6.16 18.56 -2.08
N ARG A 208 5.89 19.55 -1.23
CA ARG A 208 6.45 20.89 -1.39
C ARG A 208 7.88 20.90 -0.88
N ARG A 209 8.80 21.46 -1.66
CA ARG A 209 10.20 21.64 -1.26
C ARG A 209 10.27 22.46 0.02
N GLY A 210 10.81 21.88 1.09
CA GLY A 210 10.89 22.50 2.42
C GLY A 210 9.71 22.21 3.34
N ASP A 211 8.64 21.57 2.85
CA ASP A 211 7.56 21.04 3.67
C ASP A 211 7.91 19.59 4.09
N ASP A 212 8.29 19.45 5.34
CA ASP A 212 8.72 18.18 5.93
C ASP A 212 7.57 17.43 6.64
N ASP A 213 6.34 17.93 6.53
CA ASP A 213 5.22 17.40 7.30
C ASP A 213 4.73 16.06 6.73
N VAL A 214 4.34 15.20 7.67
CA VAL A 214 3.66 13.94 7.38
C VAL A 214 2.16 14.19 7.41
N ARG A 215 1.52 14.01 6.26
CA ARG A 215 0.09 14.18 6.02
C ARG A 215 -0.60 12.82 5.99
N MET A 216 -1.84 12.79 6.45
CA MET A 216 -2.73 11.64 6.33
C MET A 216 -4.17 12.13 6.18
N VAL A 217 -5.08 11.22 5.87
CA VAL A 217 -6.51 11.53 5.94
C VAL A 217 -6.84 11.75 7.42
N GLU A 218 -7.29 12.95 7.78
CA GLU A 218 -7.50 13.36 9.17
C GLU A 218 -8.44 12.41 9.91
N GLU A 219 -9.48 11.94 9.23
CA GLU A 219 -10.46 10.98 9.75
C GLU A 219 -9.84 9.61 10.08
N GLN A 220 -8.66 9.29 9.54
CA GLN A 220 -7.93 8.04 9.81
C GLN A 220 -6.91 8.18 10.94
N GLU A 221 -6.52 9.40 11.37
CA GLU A 221 -5.49 9.60 12.41
C GLU A 221 -5.84 8.91 13.75
N PRO A 222 -7.07 9.00 14.29
CA PRO A 222 -7.42 8.32 15.54
C PRO A 222 -7.27 6.80 15.45
N PHE A 223 -7.63 6.22 14.30
CA PHE A 223 -7.49 4.79 14.05
C PHE A 223 -6.01 4.38 13.99
N ILE A 224 -5.21 5.10 13.21
CA ILE A 224 -3.76 4.85 13.10
C ILE A 224 -3.09 4.93 14.47
N LYS A 225 -3.44 5.94 15.28
CA LYS A 225 -2.90 6.10 16.65
C LYS A 225 -3.27 4.92 17.53
N SER A 226 -4.54 4.50 17.51
CA SER A 226 -5.02 3.34 18.27
C SER A 226 -4.32 2.04 17.86
N CYS A 227 -4.15 1.80 16.55
CA CYS A 227 -3.51 0.58 16.05
C CYS A 227 -1.99 0.59 16.23
N SER A 228 -1.37 1.76 16.41
CA SER A 228 0.08 1.87 16.64
C SER A 228 0.48 1.77 18.11
N ASN A 229 -0.37 2.20 19.06
CA ASN A 229 0.02 2.32 20.46
C ASN A 229 0.38 0.98 21.12
N GLY A 230 1.61 0.86 21.64
CA GLY A 230 2.16 -0.35 22.24
C GLY A 230 2.48 -1.48 21.25
N LYS A 231 2.39 -1.23 19.94
CA LYS A 231 2.49 -2.24 18.88
C LYS A 231 3.82 -2.21 18.13
N ILE A 232 4.16 -3.33 17.49
CA ILE A 232 5.25 -3.45 16.54
C ILE A 232 4.75 -2.98 15.17
N VAL A 233 5.21 -1.83 14.70
CA VAL A 233 4.74 -1.23 13.43
C VAL A 233 5.77 -1.38 12.32
N LEU A 234 5.33 -1.83 11.15
CA LEU A 234 6.13 -1.85 9.94
C LEU A 234 5.76 -0.67 9.03
N CYS A 235 6.69 0.27 8.85
CA CYS A 235 6.57 1.32 7.85
C CYS A 235 7.21 0.87 6.54
N VAL A 236 6.45 0.89 5.44
CA VAL A 236 6.90 0.40 4.13
C VAL A 236 6.85 1.51 3.10
N GLU A 237 7.90 1.59 2.30
CA GLU A 237 7.97 2.40 1.09
C GLU A 237 8.14 1.49 -0.14
N ASP A 238 7.77 1.98 -1.32
CA ASP A 238 8.12 1.30 -2.56
C ASP A 238 9.61 1.48 -2.90
N TYR A 239 10.07 2.73 -2.87
CA TYR A 239 11.41 3.15 -3.22
C TYR A 239 11.95 4.17 -2.22
N VAL A 240 13.12 3.91 -1.65
CA VAL A 240 13.83 4.88 -0.81
C VAL A 240 15.04 5.45 -1.56
N CYS A 241 15.18 6.78 -1.61
CA CYS A 241 16.39 7.43 -2.11
C CYS A 241 17.39 7.69 -0.96
N THR A 242 17.08 8.66 -0.09
CA THR A 242 17.87 9.01 1.11
C THR A 242 17.27 8.46 2.41
N GLY A 243 16.11 7.78 2.31
CA GLY A 243 15.33 7.32 3.46
C GLY A 243 14.72 8.44 4.33
N ARG A 244 14.81 9.72 3.94
CA ARG A 244 14.26 10.85 4.72
C ARG A 244 12.74 10.78 4.89
N SER A 245 12.02 10.48 3.81
CA SER A 245 10.56 10.38 3.85
C SER A 245 10.09 9.26 4.77
N LEU A 246 10.64 8.05 4.59
CA LEU A 246 10.36 6.90 5.44
C LEU A 246 10.67 7.19 6.93
N GLN A 247 11.80 7.85 7.22
CA GLN A 247 12.14 8.21 8.60
C GLN A 247 11.13 9.15 9.26
N ARG A 248 10.61 10.12 8.51
CA ARG A 248 9.61 11.07 9.02
C ARG A 248 8.31 10.35 9.37
N VAL A 249 7.87 9.44 8.51
CA VAL A 249 6.69 8.58 8.76
C VAL A 249 6.93 7.74 10.01
N MET A 250 8.07 7.06 10.12
CA MET A 250 8.43 6.28 11.31
C MET A 250 8.44 7.14 12.58
N ASN A 251 8.99 8.35 12.53
CA ASN A 251 9.00 9.24 13.69
C ASN A 251 7.58 9.68 14.11
N LYS A 252 6.70 9.98 13.15
CA LYS A 252 5.28 10.30 13.43
C LYS A 252 4.57 9.11 14.09
N VAL A 253 4.76 7.90 13.56
CA VAL A 253 4.22 6.65 14.15
C VAL A 253 4.80 6.40 15.55
N ARG A 254 6.08 6.71 15.79
CA ARG A 254 6.69 6.63 17.14
C ARG A 254 5.99 7.56 18.12
N GLY A 255 5.65 8.76 17.67
CA GLY A 255 4.87 9.72 18.45
C GLY A 255 3.47 9.22 18.82
N TYR A 256 2.95 8.18 18.16
CA TYR A 256 1.70 7.52 18.53
C TYR A 256 1.86 6.42 19.60
N GLY A 257 3.08 6.17 20.09
CA GLY A 257 3.33 5.23 21.17
C GLY A 257 3.68 3.81 20.73
N ALA A 258 4.08 3.60 19.48
CA ALA A 258 4.55 2.28 19.02
C ALA A 258 5.71 1.76 19.87
N SER A 259 5.65 0.49 20.28
CA SER A 259 6.68 -0.15 21.11
C SER A 259 7.94 -0.46 20.31
N SER A 260 7.78 -0.75 19.01
CA SER A 260 8.87 -0.94 18.06
C SER A 260 8.44 -0.50 16.67
N ILE A 261 9.39 0.05 15.89
CA ILE A 261 9.13 0.49 14.52
C ILE A 261 10.25 0.01 13.62
N LYS A 262 9.86 -0.65 12.53
CA LYS A 262 10.79 -1.08 11.48
C LYS A 262 10.43 -0.40 10.16
N GLY A 263 11.47 0.01 9.43
CA GLY A 263 11.34 0.57 8.09
C GLY A 263 11.76 -0.46 7.05
N ALA A 264 10.97 -0.62 5.99
CA ALA A 264 11.26 -1.50 4.87
C ALA A 264 11.00 -0.80 3.53
N SER A 265 11.72 -1.21 2.49
CA SER A 265 11.51 -0.74 1.11
C SER A 265 11.71 -1.87 0.12
N VAL A 266 10.94 -1.87 -0.97
CA VAL A 266 11.08 -2.86 -2.07
C VAL A 266 12.37 -2.61 -2.85
N ASN A 267 12.71 -1.35 -3.08
CA ASN A 267 13.92 -0.98 -3.79
C ASN A 267 14.60 0.26 -3.19
N GLY A 268 15.84 0.53 -3.59
CA GLY A 268 16.65 1.67 -3.18
C GLY A 268 17.52 2.21 -4.32
N PRO A 269 18.42 3.17 -4.06
CA PRO A 269 19.25 3.71 -5.12
C PRO A 269 20.33 2.71 -5.49
N ASN A 270 20.42 2.38 -6.78
CA ASN A 270 21.60 1.74 -7.41
C ASN A 270 22.72 2.78 -7.63
N GLY A 271 22.92 3.66 -6.65
CA GLY A 271 23.71 4.88 -6.75
C GLY A 271 25.01 4.86 -5.94
N PRO A 272 25.71 6.01 -5.89
CA PRO A 272 26.98 6.18 -5.17
C PRO A 272 26.87 5.82 -3.69
N ASP A 273 27.97 5.33 -3.11
CA ASP A 273 28.01 4.74 -1.77
C ASP A 273 27.54 5.66 -0.64
N TYR A 274 27.56 6.99 -0.86
CA TYR A 274 27.02 7.94 0.12
C TYR A 274 25.51 7.72 0.38
N LEU A 275 24.70 7.42 -0.64
CA LEU A 275 23.27 7.16 -0.46
C LEU A 275 23.01 5.87 0.33
N LYS A 276 23.84 4.85 0.10
CA LYS A 276 23.79 3.58 0.87
C LYS A 276 24.18 3.84 2.33
N SER A 277 25.24 4.62 2.57
CA SER A 277 25.68 5.00 3.91
C SER A 277 24.63 5.84 4.67
N GLU A 278 23.88 6.70 3.97
CA GLU A 278 22.77 7.44 4.57
C GLU A 278 21.62 6.52 4.99
N ILE A 279 21.34 5.46 4.23
CA ILE A 279 20.31 4.46 4.58
C ILE A 279 20.77 3.60 5.76
N ASP A 280 22.00 3.10 5.71
CA ASP A 280 22.58 2.23 6.75
C ASP A 280 22.69 2.99 8.08
N GLY A 281 23.11 4.27 8.05
CA GLY A 281 23.17 5.14 9.23
C GLY A 281 21.81 5.40 9.88
N ARG A 282 20.70 5.21 9.15
CA ARG A 282 19.33 5.39 9.65
C ARG A 282 18.67 4.09 10.13
N LYS A 283 19.38 2.95 10.04
CA LYS A 283 18.96 1.62 10.54
C LYS A 283 17.66 1.09 9.90
N PHE A 284 17.49 1.22 8.58
CA PHE A 284 16.37 0.61 7.86
C PHE A 284 16.73 -0.78 7.33
N HIS A 285 15.74 -1.67 7.21
CA HIS A 285 15.92 -2.91 6.48
C HIS A 285 15.66 -2.65 5.00
N LEU A 286 16.72 -2.60 4.20
CA LEU A 286 16.60 -2.51 2.75
C LEU A 286 16.66 -3.92 2.17
N TYR A 287 15.51 -4.40 1.68
CA TYR A 287 15.42 -5.67 0.97
C TYR A 287 15.87 -5.40 -0.46
N ARG A 288 17.17 -5.62 -0.74
CA ARG A 288 17.68 -5.49 -2.11
C ARG A 288 17.13 -6.67 -2.92
N LEU A 289 16.40 -6.36 -3.99
CA LEU A 289 16.11 -7.33 -5.04
C LEU A 289 17.46 -7.80 -5.60
N LYS A 290 17.77 -9.09 -5.46
CA LYS A 290 18.94 -9.71 -6.09
C LYS A 290 18.61 -10.04 -7.54
#